data_AF-A0A9X3J2E4-F1
#
_entry.id   AF-A0A9X3J2E4-F1
#
_cell.length_a   1.000
_cell.length_b   1.000
_cell.length_c   1.000
_cell.angle_alpha   90.00
_cell.angle_beta   90.00
_cell.angle_gamma   90.00
#
_symmetry.space_group_name_H-M   'P 1'
#
loop_
_entity.id
_entity.type
_entity.pdbx_description
1 polymer ?
#
loop_
_entity_poly.entity_id
_entity_poly.type
_entity_poly.pdbx_seq_one_letter_code
_entity_poly.pdbx_strand_id
1 'polypeptide(L)'
;MRPGRPCCTGAWTEQCVAEVEALGCGTCEGPVEGACCEAHDTPSCDDAAIAACVCAQDDLCCTTSWTEQCVAEVEAFGCGTCEPPVEAPCCEEHDTPSCADAAVSECVCAEDPFCCEVEWDGLCVSEVESLGCGTCGAPGGTGCCEEHDTPECDDAAVSACVCAEDPFCCEFEWDGQCVGEVETLGCGMCQ
;
A
#
# COMPACT_ATOMS: atom_id res chain seq x y z
N MET A 1 -57.50 11.33 8.50
CA MET A 1 -56.81 12.51 7.92
C MET A 1 -56.49 13.46 9.06
N ARG A 2 -55.23 13.53 9.49
CA ARG A 2 -54.81 14.46 10.55
C ARG A 2 -54.41 15.79 9.90
N PRO A 3 -54.92 16.93 10.40
CA PRO A 3 -54.69 18.22 9.77
C PRO A 3 -53.23 18.67 9.94
N GLY A 4 -52.65 19.19 8.86
CA GLY A 4 -51.51 20.11 8.82
C GLY A 4 -50.33 19.80 9.72
N ARG A 5 -49.41 18.93 9.28
CA ARG A 5 -48.05 18.96 9.82
C ARG A 5 -47.35 20.18 9.21
N PRO A 6 -46.97 21.19 10.00
CA PRO A 6 -46.44 22.47 9.50
C PRO A 6 -45.19 22.29 8.62
N CYS A 7 -44.47 21.18 8.82
CA CYS A 7 -43.27 20.81 8.07
C CYS A 7 -43.49 20.48 6.59
N CYS A 8 -44.73 20.20 6.15
CA CYS A 8 -45.02 19.85 4.76
C CYS A 8 -45.62 21.01 3.95
N THR A 9 -45.93 22.13 4.60
CA THR A 9 -46.67 23.26 3.99
C THR A 9 -46.09 24.62 4.37
N GLY A 10 -44.96 24.66 5.09
CA GLY A 10 -44.32 25.88 5.59
C GLY A 10 -42.80 25.78 5.56
N ALA A 11 -42.13 26.82 6.07
CA ALA A 11 -40.68 26.82 6.21
C ALA A 11 -40.24 25.71 7.18
N TRP A 12 -39.14 25.04 6.84
CA TRP A 12 -38.54 24.03 7.70
C TRP A 12 -37.95 24.68 8.95
N THR A 13 -38.34 24.21 10.14
CA THR A 13 -37.93 24.78 11.44
C THR A 13 -37.25 23.73 12.31
N GLU A 14 -36.60 24.14 13.40
CA GLU A 14 -36.01 23.23 14.40
C GLU A 14 -37.04 22.23 14.96
N GLN A 15 -38.31 22.62 15.03
CA GLN A 15 -39.41 21.74 15.41
C GLN A 15 -39.61 20.59 14.42
N CYS A 16 -39.39 20.83 13.13
CA CYS A 16 -39.46 19.80 12.09
C CYS A 16 -38.28 18.83 12.16
N VAL A 17 -37.09 19.32 12.50
CA VAL A 17 -35.89 18.48 12.74
C VAL A 17 -36.13 17.53 13.91
N ALA A 18 -36.59 18.06 15.06
CA ALA A 18 -36.88 17.26 16.24
C ALA A 18 -37.96 16.19 16.00
N GLU A 19 -38.95 16.45 15.14
CA GLU A 19 -39.96 15.46 14.76
C GLU A 19 -39.38 14.32 13.90
N VAL A 20 -38.43 14.61 13.01
CA VAL A 20 -37.77 13.59 12.16
C VAL A 20 -36.91 12.65 13.01
N GLU A 21 -36.11 13.21 13.91
CA GLU A 21 -35.27 12.46 14.84
C GLU A 21 -36.11 11.57 15.77
N ALA A 22 -37.20 12.11 16.33
CA ALA A 22 -38.09 11.36 17.20
C ALA A 22 -38.84 10.22 16.49
N LEU A 23 -39.06 10.33 15.18
CA LEU A 23 -39.74 9.32 14.37
C LEU A 23 -38.78 8.34 13.71
N GLY A 24 -37.46 8.56 13.80
CA GLY A 24 -36.43 7.73 13.17
C GLY A 24 -36.59 7.61 11.65
N CYS A 25 -37.22 8.61 11.00
CA CYS A 25 -37.54 8.57 9.58
C CYS A 25 -36.48 9.21 8.67
N GLY A 26 -35.27 9.38 9.21
CA GLY A 26 -34.08 9.91 8.53
C GLY A 26 -33.07 10.41 9.54
N THR A 27 -31.79 10.16 9.31
CA THR A 27 -30.68 10.85 9.96
C THR A 27 -30.41 12.12 9.16
N CYS A 28 -30.31 13.26 9.84
CA CYS A 28 -29.64 14.42 9.27
C CYS A 28 -28.15 14.13 9.37
N GLU A 29 -27.63 13.23 8.52
CA GLU A 29 -26.20 13.20 8.30
C GLU A 29 -25.83 14.62 7.87
N GLY A 30 -24.83 15.20 8.55
CA GLY A 30 -24.29 16.51 8.20
C GLY A 30 -23.79 16.50 6.75
N PRO A 31 -23.17 17.60 6.26
CA PRO A 31 -22.41 17.50 5.02
C PRO A 31 -21.52 16.26 5.11
N VAL A 32 -21.68 15.32 4.17
CA VAL A 32 -20.79 14.16 4.06
C VAL A 32 -19.38 14.74 4.00
N GLU A 33 -18.65 14.57 5.10
CA GLU A 33 -17.26 14.98 5.18
C GLU A 33 -16.52 14.18 4.09
N GLY A 34 -15.68 14.86 3.30
CA GLY A 34 -14.96 14.18 2.22
C GLY A 34 -13.81 13.36 2.78
N ALA A 35 -13.16 12.58 1.92
CA ALA A 35 -12.04 11.74 2.31
C ALA A 35 -10.90 12.60 2.89
N CYS A 36 -10.33 12.21 4.03
CA CYS A 36 -9.22 12.95 4.66
C CYS A 36 -7.99 13.13 3.78
N CYS A 37 -7.82 12.27 2.78
CA CYS A 37 -6.70 12.30 1.85
C CYS A 37 -7.02 12.93 0.49
N GLU A 38 -8.16 13.59 0.37
CA GLU A 38 -8.54 14.35 -0.83
C GLU A 38 -9.03 15.74 -0.44
N ALA A 39 -8.61 16.78 -1.16
CA ALA A 39 -9.13 18.11 -0.91
C ALA A 39 -10.61 18.22 -1.31
N HIS A 40 -11.40 18.92 -0.49
CA HIS A 40 -12.82 19.12 -0.73
C HIS A 40 -13.35 20.43 -0.13
N ASP A 41 -14.49 20.89 -0.66
CA ASP A 41 -15.06 22.20 -0.32
C ASP A 41 -15.75 22.26 1.05
N THR A 42 -15.93 21.12 1.71
CA THR A 42 -16.47 21.05 3.08
C THR A 42 -15.33 21.13 4.11
N PRO A 43 -15.57 21.69 5.31
CA PRO A 43 -14.62 21.60 6.42
C PRO A 43 -14.55 20.17 6.97
N SER A 44 -13.48 19.87 7.71
CA SER A 44 -13.24 18.55 8.34
C SER A 44 -13.02 17.43 7.31
N CYS A 45 -13.00 16.16 7.72
CA CYS A 45 -12.97 15.00 6.83
C CYS A 45 -13.67 13.80 7.48
N ASP A 46 -13.88 12.72 6.73
CA ASP A 46 -14.70 11.56 7.11
C ASP A 46 -14.15 10.72 8.28
N ASP A 47 -12.84 10.81 8.56
CA ASP A 47 -12.23 10.26 9.78
C ASP A 47 -12.17 11.33 10.88
N ALA A 48 -13.04 11.19 11.87
CA ALA A 48 -13.13 12.12 12.99
C ALA A 48 -11.85 12.22 13.84
N ALA A 49 -11.00 11.19 13.87
CA ALA A 49 -9.73 11.23 14.61
C ALA A 49 -8.66 12.01 13.84
N ILE A 50 -8.54 11.76 12.54
CA ILE A 50 -7.66 12.53 11.64
C ILE A 50 -8.12 13.99 11.62
N ALA A 51 -9.41 14.23 11.40
CA ALA A 51 -10.00 15.55 11.39
C ALA A 51 -9.71 16.28 12.70
N ALA A 52 -10.03 15.71 13.86
CA ALA A 52 -9.79 16.36 15.15
C ALA A 52 -8.31 16.67 15.42
N CYS A 53 -7.40 15.81 14.96
CA CYS A 53 -5.97 16.02 15.09
C CYS A 53 -5.49 17.18 14.21
N VAL A 54 -5.88 17.21 12.94
CA VAL A 54 -5.55 18.31 12.02
C VAL A 54 -6.20 19.61 12.51
N CYS A 55 -7.47 19.59 12.94
CA CYS A 55 -8.17 20.75 13.54
C CYS A 55 -7.41 21.35 14.73
N ALA A 56 -6.81 20.51 15.57
CA ALA A 56 -6.08 20.96 16.75
C ALA A 56 -4.82 21.74 16.37
N GLN A 57 -4.30 21.52 15.16
CA GLN A 57 -3.08 22.13 14.67
C GLN A 57 -3.35 23.29 13.69
N ASP A 58 -4.35 23.16 12.81
CA ASP A 58 -4.87 24.22 11.93
C ASP A 58 -6.41 24.29 11.96
N ASP A 59 -6.92 25.36 12.57
CA ASP A 59 -8.37 25.63 12.72
C ASP A 59 -9.05 25.94 11.37
N LEU A 60 -8.29 26.36 10.34
CA LEU A 60 -8.86 26.67 9.03
C LEU A 60 -9.39 25.41 8.34
N CYS A 61 -8.75 24.25 8.55
CA CYS A 61 -9.20 22.97 8.02
C CYS A 61 -10.58 22.55 8.53
N CYS A 62 -11.02 23.12 9.66
CA CYS A 62 -12.27 22.75 10.34
C CYS A 62 -13.32 23.86 10.35
N THR A 63 -12.94 25.06 9.89
CA THR A 63 -13.84 26.21 9.83
C THR A 63 -14.09 26.71 8.41
N THR A 64 -13.22 26.36 7.45
CA THR A 64 -13.33 26.81 6.06
C THR A 64 -13.59 25.66 5.10
N SER A 65 -12.55 24.96 4.67
CA SER A 65 -12.58 23.85 3.72
C SER A 65 -11.34 22.98 3.90
N TRP A 66 -11.47 21.69 3.62
CA TRP A 66 -10.36 20.75 3.61
C TRP A 66 -9.55 20.92 2.33
N THR A 67 -8.51 21.76 2.36
CA THR A 67 -7.69 22.04 1.18
C THR A 67 -6.53 21.05 1.02
N GLU A 68 -5.78 21.14 -0.08
CA GLU A 68 -4.51 20.41 -0.26
C GLU A 68 -3.53 20.62 0.90
N GLN A 69 -3.59 21.80 1.55
CA GLN A 69 -2.79 22.06 2.74
C GLN A 69 -3.25 21.19 3.93
N CYS A 70 -4.56 21.02 4.11
CA CYS A 70 -5.12 20.15 5.15
C CYS A 70 -4.77 18.68 4.91
N VAL A 71 -4.79 18.23 3.65
CA VAL A 71 -4.33 16.88 3.26
C VAL A 71 -2.84 16.68 3.59
N ALA A 72 -1.97 17.62 3.20
CA ALA A 72 -0.54 17.54 3.51
C ALA A 72 -0.25 17.57 5.02
N GLU A 73 -1.10 18.24 5.79
CA GLU A 73 -0.99 18.35 7.24
C GLU A 73 -1.34 17.06 7.99
N VAL A 74 -2.13 16.16 7.38
CA VAL A 74 -2.42 14.83 7.93
C VAL A 74 -1.13 14.09 8.29
N GLU A 75 -0.17 14.06 7.36
CA GLU A 75 1.12 13.40 7.54
C GLU A 75 2.11 14.29 8.30
N ALA A 76 2.17 15.57 7.96
CA ALA A 76 3.13 16.49 8.57
C ALA A 76 2.96 16.61 10.09
N PHE A 77 1.73 16.45 10.58
CA PHE A 77 1.41 16.47 12.01
C PHE A 77 1.30 15.07 12.64
N GLY A 78 1.49 14.00 11.85
CA GLY A 78 1.35 12.63 12.33
C GLY A 78 -0.08 12.28 12.76
N CYS A 79 -1.07 12.93 12.16
CA CYS A 79 -2.49 12.69 12.39
C CYS A 79 -3.00 11.46 11.64
N GLY A 80 -2.33 11.09 10.53
CA GLY A 80 -2.63 9.92 9.71
C GLY A 80 -1.60 9.76 8.60
N THR A 81 -1.90 8.89 7.63
CA THR A 81 -1.11 8.69 6.42
C THR A 81 -2.03 8.84 5.21
N CYS A 82 -1.61 9.64 4.23
CA CYS A 82 -2.34 9.88 2.99
C CYS A 82 -1.58 9.43 1.75
N GLU A 83 -0.33 8.98 1.91
CA GLU A 83 0.31 8.12 0.93
C GLU A 83 -0.59 6.89 0.70
N PRO A 84 -0.88 6.54 -0.57
CA PRO A 84 -1.33 5.19 -0.86
C PRO A 84 -0.31 4.23 -0.24
N PRO A 85 -0.73 3.05 0.26
CA PRO A 85 0.23 2.08 0.76
C PRO A 85 1.34 1.98 -0.29
N VAL A 86 2.56 2.35 0.11
CA VAL A 86 3.75 2.23 -0.75
C VAL A 86 3.67 0.83 -1.31
N GLU A 87 3.47 0.76 -2.62
CA GLU A 87 3.20 -0.46 -3.34
C GLU A 87 4.27 -1.47 -2.91
N ALA A 88 3.85 -2.46 -2.11
CA ALA A 88 4.77 -3.25 -1.32
C ALA A 88 5.45 -4.30 -2.22
N PRO A 89 6.74 -4.60 -2.01
CA PRO A 89 7.50 -5.40 -2.96
C PRO A 89 6.91 -6.79 -3.14
N CYS A 90 6.78 -7.26 -4.38
CA CYS A 90 6.20 -8.59 -4.70
C CYS A 90 7.00 -9.76 -4.16
N CYS A 91 8.25 -9.51 -3.76
CA CYS A 91 9.22 -10.52 -3.37
C CYS A 91 9.49 -10.54 -1.87
N GLU A 92 8.70 -9.80 -1.10
CA GLU A 92 8.73 -9.83 0.36
C GLU A 92 7.30 -9.98 0.87
N GLU A 93 7.14 -10.66 2.01
CA GLU A 93 5.84 -10.78 2.66
C GLU A 93 5.43 -9.45 3.31
N HIS A 94 4.14 -9.13 3.25
CA HIS A 94 3.59 -7.93 3.87
C HIS A 94 2.08 -8.02 4.14
N ASP A 95 1.62 -7.31 5.16
CA ASP A 95 0.25 -7.40 5.69
C ASP A 95 -0.83 -6.76 4.78
N THR A 96 -0.44 -6.15 3.66
CA THR A 96 -1.37 -5.56 2.68
C THR A 96 -1.62 -6.49 1.50
N PRO A 97 -2.80 -6.46 0.86
CA PRO A 97 -3.06 -7.24 -0.35
C PRO A 97 -2.26 -6.74 -1.57
N SER A 98 -2.05 -7.64 -2.55
CA SER A 98 -1.36 -7.38 -3.82
C SER A 98 0.09 -6.94 -3.63
N CYS A 99 0.80 -6.51 -4.67
CA CYS A 99 2.16 -6.02 -4.56
C CYS A 99 2.42 -4.89 -5.57
N ALA A 100 3.64 -4.36 -5.58
CA ALA A 100 4.05 -3.21 -6.38
C ALA A 100 3.98 -3.41 -7.89
N ASP A 101 4.08 -4.65 -8.35
CA ASP A 101 3.93 -4.98 -9.75
C ASP A 101 2.51 -5.49 -9.97
N ALA A 102 1.69 -4.67 -10.64
CA ALA A 102 0.31 -5.02 -10.96
C ALA A 102 0.20 -6.27 -11.84
N ALA A 103 1.16 -6.54 -12.73
CA ALA A 103 1.13 -7.73 -13.58
C ALA A 103 1.46 -9.00 -12.79
N VAL A 104 2.42 -8.92 -11.87
CA VAL A 104 2.72 -10.02 -10.93
C VAL A 104 1.53 -10.27 -10.02
N SER A 105 0.98 -9.20 -9.43
CA SER A 105 -0.22 -9.27 -8.60
C SER A 105 -1.36 -9.94 -9.33
N GLU A 106 -1.79 -9.42 -10.49
CA GLU A 106 -2.90 -9.98 -11.26
C GLU A 106 -2.71 -11.47 -11.61
N CYS A 107 -1.48 -11.86 -11.91
CA CYS A 107 -1.15 -13.24 -12.23
C CYS A 107 -1.26 -14.17 -11.00
N VAL A 108 -0.70 -13.75 -9.85
CA VAL A 108 -0.82 -14.50 -8.59
C VAL A 108 -2.28 -14.52 -8.12
N CYS A 109 -2.98 -13.38 -8.14
CA CYS A 109 -4.41 -13.25 -7.78
C CYS A 109 -5.31 -14.21 -8.56
N ALA A 110 -4.97 -14.52 -9.82
CA ALA A 110 -5.76 -15.38 -10.67
C ALA A 110 -5.78 -16.83 -10.19
N GLU A 111 -4.71 -17.26 -9.50
CA GLU A 111 -4.56 -18.60 -8.93
C GLU A 111 -4.87 -18.62 -7.44
N ASP A 112 -4.42 -17.60 -6.68
CA ASP A 112 -4.73 -17.42 -5.26
C ASP A 112 -5.37 -16.06 -4.94
N PRO A 113 -6.71 -16.00 -4.78
CA PRO A 113 -7.42 -14.79 -4.36
C PRO A 113 -7.02 -14.28 -2.97
N PHE A 114 -6.47 -15.13 -2.09
CA PHE A 114 -6.03 -14.72 -0.76
C PHE A 114 -5.00 -13.59 -0.83
N CYS A 115 -4.06 -13.69 -1.77
CA CYS A 115 -2.98 -12.72 -2.00
C CYS A 115 -3.47 -11.31 -2.32
N CYS A 116 -4.73 -11.15 -2.74
CA CYS A 116 -5.28 -9.89 -3.24
C CYS A 116 -6.53 -9.43 -2.47
N GLU A 117 -7.07 -10.28 -1.60
CA GLU A 117 -8.20 -9.95 -0.73
C GLU A 117 -7.79 -9.83 0.75
N VAL A 118 -6.71 -10.47 1.17
CA VAL A 118 -6.32 -10.56 2.58
C VAL A 118 -4.95 -9.93 2.83
N GLU A 119 -3.88 -10.56 2.35
CA GLU A 119 -2.50 -10.13 2.59
C GLU A 119 -1.56 -10.80 1.57
N TRP A 120 -0.36 -10.27 1.39
CA TRP A 120 0.68 -10.86 0.56
C TRP A 120 1.65 -11.64 1.45
N ASP A 121 1.36 -12.90 1.72
CA ASP A 121 2.16 -13.73 2.63
C ASP A 121 3.32 -14.47 1.91
N GLY A 122 4.04 -15.31 2.66
CA GLY A 122 5.13 -16.13 2.09
C GLY A 122 4.67 -17.13 1.03
N LEU A 123 3.39 -17.53 1.00
CA LEU A 123 2.85 -18.34 -0.09
C LEU A 123 2.73 -17.48 -1.35
N CYS A 124 2.18 -16.26 -1.25
CA CYS A 124 2.07 -15.30 -2.35
C CYS A 124 3.44 -14.99 -2.98
N VAL A 125 4.47 -14.76 -2.15
CA VAL A 125 5.85 -14.57 -2.63
C VAL A 125 6.36 -15.81 -3.39
N SER A 126 6.12 -17.01 -2.87
CA SER A 126 6.53 -18.27 -3.54
C SER A 126 5.77 -18.54 -4.84
N GLU A 127 4.55 -18.03 -4.94
CA GLU A 127 3.68 -18.14 -6.11
C GLU A 127 4.14 -17.25 -7.26
N VAL A 128 4.83 -16.14 -6.98
CA VAL A 128 5.43 -15.29 -8.02
C VAL A 128 6.30 -16.11 -8.97
N GLU A 129 7.22 -16.92 -8.42
CA GLU A 129 8.10 -17.77 -9.23
C GLU A 129 7.43 -19.07 -9.68
N SER A 130 6.72 -19.75 -8.77
CA SER A 130 6.18 -21.09 -9.06
C SER A 130 5.06 -21.09 -10.10
N LEU A 131 4.31 -19.99 -10.21
CA LEU A 131 3.32 -19.76 -11.27
C LEU A 131 3.93 -19.10 -12.52
N GLY A 132 5.20 -18.67 -12.46
CA GLY A 132 5.87 -17.94 -13.53
C GLY A 132 5.29 -16.54 -13.76
N CYS A 133 4.71 -15.94 -12.72
CA CYS A 133 4.15 -14.59 -12.74
C CYS A 133 5.23 -13.51 -12.73
N GLY A 134 6.38 -13.82 -12.14
CA GLY A 134 7.56 -12.98 -12.14
C GLY A 134 8.78 -13.77 -11.69
N THR A 135 9.89 -13.06 -11.57
CA THR A 135 11.09 -13.58 -10.92
C THR A 135 11.30 -12.75 -9.70
N CYS A 136 10.88 -13.27 -8.55
CA CYS A 136 11.51 -12.87 -7.32
C CYS A 136 12.83 -13.57 -7.34
N GLY A 137 13.85 -12.86 -7.86
CA GLY A 137 15.20 -13.39 -7.95
C GLY A 137 15.41 -14.26 -6.73
N ALA A 138 15.75 -15.53 -6.96
CA ALA A 138 16.11 -16.42 -5.88
C ALA A 138 17.02 -15.64 -4.91
N PRO A 139 17.20 -16.08 -3.65
CA PRO A 139 18.24 -15.50 -2.82
C PRO A 139 19.63 -15.43 -3.48
N GLY A 140 19.81 -15.98 -4.69
CA GLY A 140 20.59 -15.49 -5.84
C GLY A 140 20.69 -13.97 -6.07
N GLY A 141 21.15 -13.30 -5.03
CA GLY A 141 22.14 -12.26 -5.08
C GLY A 141 21.87 -10.91 -5.71
N THR A 142 22.69 -9.97 -5.23
CA THR A 142 22.91 -8.67 -5.85
C THR A 142 23.72 -8.88 -7.15
N GLY A 143 24.09 -7.81 -7.85
CA GLY A 143 24.83 -7.93 -9.11
C GLY A 143 25.99 -8.92 -9.05
N CYS A 144 26.15 -9.79 -10.04
CA CYS A 144 27.22 -10.83 -10.09
C CYS A 144 28.66 -10.29 -9.96
N CYS A 145 28.83 -8.98 -10.09
CA CYS A 145 30.11 -8.28 -10.04
C CYS A 145 30.35 -7.53 -8.72
N GLU A 146 29.49 -7.73 -7.73
CA GLU A 146 29.55 -7.10 -6.42
C GLU A 146 29.42 -8.18 -5.33
N GLU A 147 30.16 -8.01 -4.23
CA GLU A 147 30.08 -8.92 -3.08
C GLU A 147 28.78 -8.69 -2.31
N HIS A 148 28.12 -9.74 -1.85
CA HIS A 148 26.92 -9.63 -1.02
C HIS A 148 26.67 -10.88 -0.15
N ASP A 149 25.97 -10.67 0.96
CA ASP A 149 25.76 -11.65 2.04
C ASP A 149 24.70 -12.74 1.71
N THR A 150 24.32 -12.87 0.44
CA THR A 150 23.34 -13.86 -0.03
C THR A 150 23.97 -14.77 -1.08
N PRO A 151 23.56 -16.04 -1.19
CA PRO A 151 24.08 -16.95 -2.20
C PRO A 151 23.71 -16.51 -3.63
N GLU A 152 24.36 -17.09 -4.63
CA GLU A 152 24.19 -16.87 -6.08
C GLU A 152 24.20 -15.38 -6.48
N CYS A 153 23.84 -15.02 -7.71
CA CYS A 153 23.77 -13.64 -8.21
C CYS A 153 22.61 -13.45 -9.17
N ASP A 154 22.35 -12.20 -9.55
CA ASP A 154 21.21 -11.77 -10.37
C ASP A 154 21.15 -12.38 -11.78
N ASP A 155 22.23 -13.01 -12.26
CA ASP A 155 22.28 -13.79 -13.49
C ASP A 155 22.37 -15.30 -13.17
N ALA A 156 21.27 -16.01 -13.41
CA ALA A 156 21.18 -17.45 -13.18
C ALA A 156 22.21 -18.29 -13.98
N ALA A 157 22.65 -17.83 -15.15
CA ALA A 157 23.65 -18.53 -15.94
C ALA A 157 25.07 -18.31 -15.38
N VAL A 158 25.37 -17.09 -14.93
CA VAL A 158 26.63 -16.78 -14.23
C VAL A 158 26.69 -17.55 -12.92
N SER A 159 25.62 -17.47 -12.11
CA SER A 159 25.42 -18.23 -10.88
C SER A 159 25.68 -19.71 -11.12
N ALA A 160 24.94 -20.37 -12.01
CA ALA A 160 25.09 -21.81 -12.26
C ALA A 160 26.50 -22.21 -12.71
N CYS A 161 27.20 -21.33 -13.44
CA CYS A 161 28.57 -21.56 -13.89
C CYS A 161 29.57 -21.47 -12.73
N VAL A 162 29.45 -20.46 -11.87
CA VAL A 162 30.27 -20.33 -10.65
C VAL A 162 29.94 -21.46 -9.66
N CYS A 163 28.65 -21.74 -9.41
CA CYS A 163 28.17 -22.83 -8.55
C CYS A 163 28.74 -24.20 -8.92
N ALA A 164 28.99 -24.43 -10.22
CA ALA A 164 29.50 -25.71 -10.70
C ALA A 164 30.94 -25.97 -10.22
N GLU A 165 31.72 -24.91 -9.99
CA GLU A 165 33.10 -24.98 -9.53
C GLU A 165 33.22 -24.68 -8.03
N ASP A 166 32.49 -23.68 -7.52
CA ASP A 166 32.44 -23.34 -6.10
C ASP A 166 31.00 -23.37 -5.54
N PRO A 167 30.60 -24.49 -4.89
CA PRO A 167 29.31 -24.60 -4.21
C PRO A 167 29.12 -23.59 -3.07
N PHE A 168 30.20 -23.02 -2.51
CA PHE A 168 30.09 -22.03 -1.44
C PHE A 168 29.30 -20.81 -1.90
N CYS A 169 29.55 -20.37 -3.13
CA CYS A 169 28.88 -19.23 -3.75
C CYS A 169 27.37 -19.39 -3.87
N CYS A 170 26.83 -20.61 -3.74
CA CYS A 170 25.41 -20.89 -3.95
C CYS A 170 24.72 -21.49 -2.72
N GLU A 171 25.51 -21.82 -1.69
CA GLU A 171 25.01 -22.34 -0.41
C GLU A 171 25.13 -21.32 0.72
N PHE A 172 26.05 -20.35 0.64
CA PHE A 172 26.37 -19.45 1.75
C PHE A 172 26.26 -17.98 1.37
N GLU A 173 27.20 -17.46 0.59
CA GLU A 173 27.28 -16.03 0.24
C GLU A 173 28.06 -15.84 -1.06
N TRP A 174 27.84 -14.70 -1.72
CA TRP A 174 28.58 -14.30 -2.91
C TRP A 174 29.70 -13.33 -2.51
N ASP A 175 30.83 -13.88 -2.10
CA ASP A 175 31.97 -13.11 -1.63
C ASP A 175 32.91 -12.66 -2.77
N GLY A 176 34.04 -12.03 -2.40
CA GLY A 176 35.04 -11.58 -3.38
C GLY A 176 35.69 -12.72 -4.17
N GLN A 177 35.63 -13.97 -3.70
CA GLN A 177 36.06 -15.12 -4.48
C GLN A 177 35.02 -15.45 -5.55
N CYS A 178 33.73 -15.45 -5.21
CA CYS A 178 32.63 -15.64 -6.17
C CYS A 178 32.68 -14.60 -7.30
N VAL A 179 32.84 -13.32 -6.96
CA VAL A 179 33.02 -12.24 -7.95
C VAL A 179 34.25 -12.46 -8.84
N GLY A 180 35.39 -12.86 -8.25
CA GLY A 180 36.62 -13.15 -9.00
C GLY A 180 36.49 -14.36 -9.94
N GLU A 181 35.67 -15.35 -9.56
CA GLU A 181 35.41 -16.54 -10.33
C GLU A 181 34.55 -16.27 -11.57
N VAL A 182 33.68 -15.26 -11.54
CA VAL A 182 32.90 -14.84 -12.72
C VAL A 182 33.80 -14.64 -13.95
N GLU A 183 34.90 -13.90 -13.80
CA GLU A 183 35.83 -13.66 -14.91
C GLU A 183 36.83 -14.81 -15.09
N THR A 184 37.34 -15.38 -13.99
CA THR A 184 38.40 -16.40 -14.03
C THR A 184 37.91 -17.70 -14.67
N LEU A 185 36.66 -18.08 -14.41
CA LEU A 185 36.00 -19.24 -15.03
C LEU A 185 35.40 -18.91 -16.40
N GLY A 186 35.34 -17.63 -16.78
CA GLY A 186 34.71 -17.17 -18.02
C GLY A 186 33.19 -17.32 -17.99
N CYS A 187 32.58 -17.25 -16.80
CA CYS A 187 31.14 -17.29 -16.60
C CYS A 187 30.48 -15.96 -16.98
N GLY A 188 31.19 -14.84 -16.86
CA GLY A 188 30.72 -13.49 -17.20
C GLY A 188 31.86 -12.48 -17.35
N MET A 189 31.53 -11.19 -17.43
CA MET A 189 32.50 -10.08 -17.44
C MET A 189 32.05 -9.00 -16.47
N CYS A 190 32.95 -8.59 -15.58
CA CYS A 190 32.70 -7.55 -14.60
C CYS A 190 33.43 -6.28 -15.02
N GLN A 191 32.69 -5.32 -15.54
CA GLN A 191 33.23 -4.08 -16.12
C GLN A 191 33.30 -2.93 -15.12
#